data_AF-A0A9P4XY18-F1
#
_entry.id   AF-A0A9P4XY18-F1
#
_cell.length_a   1.000
_cell.length_b   1.000
_cell.length_c   1.000
_cell.angle_alpha   90.00
_cell.angle_beta   90.00
_cell.angle_gamma   90.00
#
_symmetry.space_group_name_H-M   'P 1'
#
loop_
_entity.id
_entity.type
_entity.pdbx_description
1 polymer ?
#
loop_
_entity_poly.entity_id
_entity_poly.type
_entity_poly.pdbx_seq_one_letter_code
_entity_poly.pdbx_strand_id
1 'polypeptide(L)'
;MSASTSSSSSSPSKAQSIAGKTSDQSQLQQPVRLKATIVVQAARHVSPVVLAGLFMAGFGHLVASPVSTMWAALPVVAALQLLHAIICLPVAGSSGAIKARKQRSGDKKKATEGSGPNLVITALLSLLLSVLLAPILHAAMILFGAPLLTHVSHTFLCAAHLSLLTSFPLFYVHGIDPTVWTSLAGFKAPLDECYGGLLGGFLGAWLGAVPIPLDWDREWQKWPVTILVGIYAGYLSGRILGGTLLWGKKF
;
A
#
# COMPACT_ATOMS: atom_id res chain seq x y z
N MET A 1 -64.58 10.95 -43.93
CA MET A 1 -64.43 9.55 -43.48
C MET A 1 -63.81 8.77 -44.62
N SER A 2 -62.70 8.05 -44.57
CA SER A 2 -61.49 8.06 -43.74
C SER A 2 -60.47 7.34 -44.63
N ALA A 3 -59.34 7.98 -44.91
CA ALA A 3 -58.30 7.43 -45.78
C ALA A 3 -57.30 6.60 -44.96
N SER A 4 -57.09 5.36 -45.41
CA SER A 4 -55.90 4.51 -45.30
C SER A 4 -54.78 4.92 -44.33
N THR A 5 -54.62 4.16 -43.25
CA THR A 5 -53.38 4.10 -42.45
C THR A 5 -52.54 2.90 -42.90
N SER A 6 -51.33 3.17 -43.39
CA SER A 6 -50.33 2.19 -43.75
C SER A 6 -49.58 1.69 -42.51
N SER A 7 -49.45 0.37 -42.42
CA SER A 7 -48.65 -0.37 -41.44
C SER A 7 -47.16 -0.26 -41.75
N SER A 8 -46.35 0.22 -40.80
CA SER A 8 -44.90 0.03 -40.79
C SER A 8 -44.52 -0.94 -39.67
N SER A 9 -43.90 -2.04 -40.06
CA SER A 9 -43.33 -3.07 -39.21
C SER A 9 -42.02 -2.58 -38.60
N SER A 10 -41.94 -2.52 -37.27
CA SER A 10 -40.67 -2.34 -36.55
C SER A 10 -40.37 -3.61 -35.75
N SER A 11 -39.33 -4.33 -36.19
CA SER A 11 -38.74 -5.48 -35.51
C SER A 11 -38.20 -5.06 -34.13
N PRO A 12 -38.34 -5.88 -33.07
CA PRO A 12 -37.76 -5.56 -31.78
C PRO A 12 -36.24 -5.77 -31.84
N SER A 13 -35.50 -4.69 -31.66
CA SER A 13 -34.06 -4.70 -31.49
C SER A 13 -33.71 -5.47 -30.21
N LYS A 14 -32.87 -6.48 -30.39
CA LYS A 14 -32.29 -7.34 -29.36
C LYS A 14 -31.54 -6.44 -28.36
N ALA A 15 -32.08 -6.30 -27.15
CA ALA A 15 -31.41 -5.62 -26.04
C ALA A 15 -30.07 -6.32 -25.78
N GLN A 16 -28.96 -5.68 -26.16
CA GLN A 16 -27.62 -6.11 -25.80
C GLN A 16 -27.44 -5.87 -24.30
N SER A 17 -27.26 -6.98 -23.60
CA SER A 17 -27.00 -7.09 -22.17
C SER A 17 -25.84 -6.19 -21.72
N ILE A 18 -26.09 -5.44 -20.65
CA ILE A 18 -25.12 -4.76 -19.78
C ILE A 18 -24.31 -5.83 -19.04
N ALA A 19 -23.48 -6.60 -19.75
CA ALA A 19 -22.66 -7.68 -19.20
C ALA A 19 -21.17 -7.31 -19.08
N GLY A 20 -20.78 -6.10 -19.54
CA GLY A 20 -19.38 -5.68 -19.59
C GLY A 20 -18.86 -4.91 -18.37
N LYS A 21 -19.70 -4.46 -17.44
CA LYS A 21 -19.27 -3.64 -16.28
C LYS A 21 -19.01 -4.42 -14.99
N THR A 22 -19.53 -5.64 -14.89
CA THR A 22 -19.45 -6.46 -13.66
C THR A 22 -18.11 -7.20 -13.51
N SER A 23 -17.40 -7.47 -14.61
CA SER A 23 -16.14 -8.23 -14.56
C SER A 23 -14.96 -7.42 -14.01
N ASP A 24 -14.87 -6.12 -14.32
CA ASP A 24 -13.75 -5.28 -13.86
C ASP A 24 -13.87 -4.90 -12.37
N GLN A 25 -15.09 -4.58 -11.91
CA GLN A 25 -15.33 -4.31 -10.48
C GLN A 25 -15.08 -5.53 -9.59
N SER A 26 -15.28 -6.75 -10.11
CA SER A 26 -15.06 -7.99 -9.35
C SER A 26 -13.58 -8.32 -9.08
N GLN A 27 -12.66 -7.78 -9.89
CA GLN A 27 -11.21 -8.03 -9.74
C GLN A 27 -10.55 -7.08 -8.74
N LEU A 28 -11.14 -5.90 -8.54
CA LEU A 28 -10.70 -4.85 -7.61
C LEU A 28 -11.06 -5.13 -6.15
N GLN A 29 -11.75 -6.26 -5.89
CA GLN A 29 -12.34 -6.60 -4.59
C GLN A 29 -11.73 -7.85 -3.93
N GLN A 30 -10.66 -8.39 -4.49
CA GLN A 30 -9.97 -9.56 -3.95
C GLN A 30 -8.71 -9.14 -3.18
N PRO A 31 -8.46 -9.71 -1.97
CA PRO A 31 -7.25 -9.42 -1.22
C PRO A 31 -6.01 -9.86 -2.01
N VAL A 32 -4.92 -9.09 -1.86
CA VAL A 32 -3.66 -9.32 -2.60
C VAL A 32 -3.10 -10.70 -2.31
N ARG A 33 -3.10 -11.63 -3.27
CA ARG A 33 -2.58 -12.98 -3.06
C ARG A 33 -1.05 -13.00 -3.17
N LEU A 34 -0.39 -13.49 -2.13
CA LEU A 34 1.04 -13.82 -2.14
C LEU A 34 1.31 -15.00 -3.08
N LYS A 35 2.50 -15.03 -3.68
CA LYS A 35 2.96 -16.15 -4.51
C LYS A 35 3.10 -17.42 -3.65
N ALA A 36 2.55 -18.54 -4.10
CA ALA A 36 2.54 -19.81 -3.37
C ALA A 36 3.89 -20.55 -3.49
N THR A 37 4.92 -20.07 -2.81
CA THR A 37 6.26 -20.70 -2.79
C THR A 37 6.82 -20.68 -1.37
N ILE A 38 7.58 -21.72 -0.99
CA ILE A 38 8.21 -21.84 0.34
C ILE A 38 9.06 -20.60 0.67
N VAL A 39 9.81 -20.10 -0.32
CA VAL A 39 10.63 -18.88 -0.20
C VAL A 39 9.78 -17.66 0.18
N VAL A 40 8.58 -17.53 -0.39
CA VAL A 40 7.67 -16.41 -0.13
C VAL A 40 7.07 -16.52 1.27
N GLN A 41 6.71 -17.72 1.68
CA GLN A 41 6.22 -17.97 3.04
C GLN A 41 7.29 -17.69 4.10
N ALA A 42 8.54 -18.07 3.84
CA ALA A 42 9.66 -17.71 4.72
C ALA A 42 9.90 -16.20 4.73
N ALA A 43 10.00 -15.57 3.55
CA ALA A 43 10.25 -14.12 3.43
C ALA A 43 9.15 -13.28 4.09
N ARG A 44 7.90 -13.71 4.00
CA ARG A 44 6.74 -13.11 4.67
C ARG A 44 6.93 -12.94 6.19
N HIS A 45 7.55 -13.94 6.84
CA HIS A 45 7.79 -13.92 8.29
C HIS A 45 9.15 -13.29 8.65
N VAL A 46 10.17 -13.48 7.80
CA VAL A 46 11.51 -12.94 8.03
C VAL A 46 11.54 -11.41 7.89
N SER A 47 10.90 -10.84 6.86
CA SER A 47 10.90 -9.39 6.63
C SER A 47 10.44 -8.55 7.84
N PRO A 48 9.29 -8.82 8.48
CA PRO A 48 8.87 -8.04 9.65
C PRO A 48 9.80 -8.22 10.86
N VAL A 49 10.36 -9.43 11.05
CA VAL A 49 11.31 -9.70 12.15
C VAL A 49 12.62 -8.94 11.94
N VAL A 50 13.16 -8.93 10.72
CA VAL A 50 14.38 -8.16 10.39
C VAL A 50 14.14 -6.67 10.56
N LEU A 51 13.02 -6.14 10.07
CA LEU A 51 12.67 -4.73 10.21
C LEU A 51 12.53 -4.33 11.69
N ALA A 52 11.85 -5.16 12.50
CA ALA A 52 11.74 -4.96 13.94
C ALA A 52 13.10 -5.01 14.65
N GLY A 53 13.92 -6.01 14.32
CA GLY A 53 15.24 -6.20 14.92
C GLY A 53 16.19 -5.03 14.64
N LEU A 54 16.21 -4.52 13.39
CA LEU A 54 17.01 -3.36 13.03
C LEU A 54 16.52 -2.08 13.70
N PHE A 55 15.20 -1.88 13.80
CA PHE A 55 14.64 -0.74 14.52
C PHE A 55 15.03 -0.78 16.00
N MET A 56 14.89 -1.94 16.64
CA MET A 56 15.26 -2.13 18.05
C MET A 56 16.77 -1.95 18.29
N ALA A 57 17.61 -2.46 17.39
CA ALA A 57 19.07 -2.25 17.46
C ALA A 57 19.46 -0.77 17.30
N GLY A 58 18.73 -0.02 16.47
CA GLY A 58 18.92 1.41 16.27
C GLY A 58 18.28 2.31 17.34
N PHE A 59 17.46 1.76 18.25
CA PHE A 59 16.61 2.57 19.13
C PHE A 59 17.41 3.52 20.04
N GLY A 60 18.52 3.07 20.62
CA GLY A 60 19.37 3.94 21.45
C GLY A 60 19.92 5.14 20.67
N HIS A 61 20.34 4.92 19.43
CA HIS A 61 20.80 6.00 18.53
C HIS A 61 19.64 6.90 18.08
N LEU A 62 18.45 6.34 17.88
CA LEU A 62 17.26 7.12 17.57
C LEU A 62 16.90 8.11 18.69
N VAL A 63 17.06 7.68 19.94
CA VAL A 63 16.84 8.54 21.12
C VAL A 63 17.93 9.61 21.23
N ALA A 64 19.20 9.24 21.03
CA ALA A 64 20.33 10.16 21.20
C ALA A 64 20.49 11.16 20.04
N SER A 65 20.27 10.72 18.79
CA SER A 65 20.49 11.51 17.57
C SER A 65 19.44 11.15 16.49
N PRO A 66 18.19 11.61 16.65
CA PRO A 66 17.05 11.15 15.84
C PRO A 66 17.20 11.43 14.34
N VAL A 67 17.64 12.63 13.95
CA VAL A 67 17.76 13.00 12.52
C VAL A 67 18.78 12.13 11.79
N SER A 68 19.97 11.95 12.38
CA SER A 68 21.03 11.15 11.77
C SER A 68 20.61 9.69 11.65
N THR A 69 20.01 9.14 12.72
CA THR A 69 19.55 7.75 12.75
C THR A 69 18.44 7.50 11.74
N MET A 70 17.43 8.37 11.66
CA MET A 70 16.35 8.26 10.67
C MET A 70 16.89 8.38 9.25
N TRP A 71 17.77 9.34 8.98
CA TRP A 71 18.37 9.52 7.65
C TRP A 71 19.14 8.27 7.22
N ALA A 72 19.95 7.70 8.11
CA ALA A 72 20.71 6.48 7.85
C ALA A 72 19.81 5.24 7.69
N ALA A 73 18.69 5.19 8.41
CA ALA A 73 17.75 4.07 8.34
C ALA A 73 16.92 4.06 7.04
N LEU A 74 16.60 5.21 6.46
CA LEU A 74 15.77 5.32 5.25
C LEU A 74 16.20 4.40 4.09
N PRO A 75 17.46 4.41 3.61
CA PRO A 75 17.88 3.54 2.51
C PRO A 75 17.80 2.05 2.88
N VAL A 76 18.07 1.72 4.15
CA VAL A 76 17.97 0.33 4.65
C VAL A 76 16.51 -0.14 4.63
N VAL A 77 15.59 0.68 5.14
CA VAL A 77 14.16 0.39 5.13
C VAL A 77 13.64 0.30 3.70
N ALA A 78 14.08 1.18 2.80
CA ALA A 78 13.68 1.15 1.39
C ALA A 78 14.15 -0.14 0.71
N ALA A 79 15.39 -0.57 0.96
CA ALA A 79 15.92 -1.82 0.44
C ALA A 79 15.14 -3.04 0.95
N LEU A 80 14.79 -3.06 2.24
CA LEU A 80 13.97 -4.14 2.82
C LEU A 80 12.55 -4.18 2.23
N GLN A 81 11.93 -3.02 2.03
CA GLN A 81 10.62 -2.91 1.41
C GLN A 81 10.65 -3.36 -0.06
N LEU A 82 11.67 -2.93 -0.82
CA LEU A 82 11.89 -3.36 -2.20
C LEU A 82 12.09 -4.87 -2.31
N LEU A 83 12.96 -5.43 -1.47
CA LEU A 83 13.25 -6.86 -1.44
C LEU A 83 11.98 -7.66 -1.12
N HIS A 84 11.23 -7.22 -0.10
CA HIS A 84 9.96 -7.83 0.25
C HIS A 84 8.95 -7.76 -0.90
N ALA A 85 8.80 -6.60 -1.55
CA ALA A 85 7.87 -6.40 -2.65
C ALA A 85 8.19 -7.29 -3.86
N ILE A 86 9.45 -7.34 -4.28
CA ILE A 86 9.88 -8.15 -5.44
C ILE A 86 9.66 -9.65 -5.20
N ILE A 87 9.95 -10.13 -3.98
CA ILE A 87 9.82 -11.55 -3.64
C ILE A 87 8.35 -11.91 -3.45
N CYS A 88 7.64 -11.20 -2.58
CA CYS A 88 6.36 -11.65 -2.03
C CYS A 88 5.14 -11.13 -2.78
N LEU A 89 5.21 -9.91 -3.33
CA LEU A 89 4.05 -9.22 -3.85
C LEU A 89 3.89 -9.42 -5.37
N PRO A 90 2.63 -9.50 -5.87
CA PRO A 90 2.38 -9.43 -7.30
C PRO A 90 2.62 -7.99 -7.79
N VAL A 91 3.21 -7.86 -8.98
CA VAL A 91 3.44 -6.56 -9.60
C VAL A 91 2.12 -6.00 -10.15
N ALA A 92 1.90 -4.69 -9.98
CA ALA A 92 0.76 -3.99 -10.57
C ALA A 92 0.59 -4.33 -12.06
N GLY A 93 -0.63 -4.66 -12.47
CA GLY A 93 -0.96 -5.05 -13.85
C GLY A 93 -0.73 -6.53 -14.22
N SER A 94 -0.04 -7.33 -13.39
CA SER A 94 0.18 -8.77 -13.68
C SER A 94 -1.10 -9.62 -13.57
N SER A 95 -2.02 -9.26 -12.67
CA SER A 95 -3.28 -9.99 -12.47
C SER A 95 -4.23 -9.90 -13.67
N GLY A 96 -4.21 -8.78 -14.42
CA GLY A 96 -4.98 -8.62 -15.66
C GLY A 96 -4.39 -9.41 -16.83
N ALA A 97 -3.06 -9.47 -16.92
CA ALA A 97 -2.35 -10.17 -18.01
C ALA A 97 -2.56 -11.71 -17.97
N ILE A 98 -2.63 -12.32 -16.78
CA ILE A 98 -2.84 -13.77 -16.61
C ILE A 98 -4.23 -14.18 -17.11
N LYS A 99 -5.27 -13.36 -16.89
CA LYS A 99 -6.63 -13.65 -17.38
C LYS A 99 -6.81 -13.34 -18.87
N ALA A 100 -6.20 -12.28 -19.39
CA ALA A 100 -6.20 -12.00 -20.83
C ALA A 100 -5.59 -13.18 -21.64
N ARG A 101 -4.56 -13.85 -21.11
CA ARG A 101 -3.97 -15.04 -21.72
C ARG A 101 -4.89 -16.27 -21.64
N LYS A 102 -5.66 -16.42 -20.57
CA LYS A 102 -6.62 -17.53 -20.40
C LYS A 102 -7.88 -17.35 -21.27
N GLN A 103 -8.30 -16.11 -21.53
CA GLN A 103 -9.44 -15.79 -22.40
C GLN A 103 -9.10 -15.87 -23.90
N ARG A 104 -7.81 -15.72 -24.27
CA ARG A 104 -7.36 -15.68 -25.67
C ARG A 104 -6.69 -16.97 -26.16
N SER A 105 -6.77 -18.05 -25.39
CA SER A 105 -6.20 -19.37 -25.72
C SER A 105 -7.01 -20.11 -26.80
N GLY A 106 -7.06 -19.51 -27.99
CA GLY A 106 -7.74 -20.07 -29.18
C GLY A 106 -7.05 -19.73 -30.50
N ASP A 107 -6.26 -18.65 -30.59
CA ASP A 107 -5.59 -18.27 -31.83
C ASP A 107 -4.06 -18.20 -31.66
N LYS A 108 -3.36 -19.04 -32.42
CA LYS A 108 -1.90 -19.00 -32.61
C LYS A 108 -1.53 -17.72 -33.36
N LYS A 109 -1.35 -16.61 -32.64
CA LYS A 109 -0.60 -15.45 -33.15
C LYS A 109 0.67 -15.29 -32.33
N LYS A 110 1.81 -15.28 -33.01
CA LYS A 110 3.17 -15.06 -32.47
C LYS A 110 3.10 -13.97 -31.39
N ALA A 111 3.23 -14.38 -30.13
CA ALA A 111 3.29 -13.45 -29.02
C ALA A 111 4.62 -12.72 -29.10
N THR A 112 4.59 -11.40 -29.25
CA THR A 112 5.75 -10.55 -29.01
C THR A 112 6.21 -10.79 -27.58
N GLU A 113 7.34 -11.46 -27.41
CA GLU A 113 8.05 -11.57 -26.14
C GLU A 113 8.44 -10.16 -25.70
N GLY A 114 7.75 -9.59 -24.71
CA GLY A 114 8.08 -8.26 -24.20
C GLY A 114 7.00 -7.50 -23.44
N SER A 115 5.74 -7.97 -23.40
CA SER A 115 4.65 -7.23 -22.72
C SER A 115 4.31 -7.81 -21.34
N GLY A 116 5.33 -7.95 -20.49
CA GLY A 116 5.15 -8.13 -19.05
C GLY A 116 5.45 -6.81 -18.32
N PRO A 117 4.77 -6.47 -17.23
CA PRO A 117 5.16 -5.31 -16.41
C PRO A 117 6.60 -5.49 -15.89
N ASN A 118 7.46 -4.54 -16.21
CA ASN A 118 8.86 -4.54 -15.78
C ASN A 118 8.94 -4.32 -14.26
N LEU A 119 9.23 -5.37 -13.50
CA LEU A 119 9.32 -5.36 -12.03
C LEU A 119 10.16 -4.19 -11.49
N VAL A 120 11.31 -3.93 -12.11
CA VAL A 120 12.22 -2.85 -11.72
C VAL A 120 11.59 -1.49 -11.94
N ILE A 121 10.94 -1.27 -13.09
CA ILE A 121 10.27 0.00 -13.40
C ILE A 121 9.12 0.24 -12.43
N THR A 122 8.28 -0.78 -12.17
CA THR A 122 7.20 -0.66 -11.19
C THR A 122 7.75 -0.34 -9.80
N ALA A 123 8.79 -1.04 -9.35
CA ALA A 123 9.43 -0.78 -8.06
C ALA A 123 9.95 0.67 -7.95
N LEU A 124 10.64 1.17 -8.98
CA LEU A 124 11.18 2.52 -9.00
C LEU A 124 10.06 3.58 -9.02
N LEU A 125 9.00 3.36 -9.82
CA LEU A 125 7.86 4.27 -9.86
C LEU A 125 7.10 4.30 -8.53
N SER A 126 6.89 3.14 -7.90
CA SER A 126 6.24 3.05 -6.58
C SER A 126 7.09 3.70 -5.49
N LEU A 127 8.42 3.56 -5.55
CA LEU A 127 9.33 4.24 -4.64
C LEU A 127 9.29 5.75 -4.83
N LEU A 128 9.36 6.23 -6.08
CA LEU A 128 9.25 7.64 -6.41
C LEU A 128 7.93 8.23 -5.89
N LEU A 129 6.81 7.54 -6.12
CA LEU A 129 5.50 8.00 -5.68
C LEU A 129 5.37 8.03 -4.15
N SER A 130 5.99 7.08 -3.46
CA SER A 130 6.10 7.12 -2.00
C SER A 130 6.94 8.32 -1.51
N VAL A 131 8.07 8.61 -2.16
CA VAL A 131 8.88 9.80 -1.83
C VAL A 131 8.08 11.09 -2.06
N LEU A 132 7.31 11.17 -3.15
CA LEU A 132 6.45 12.33 -3.45
C LEU A 132 5.28 12.48 -2.46
N LEU A 133 4.84 11.40 -1.81
CA LEU A 133 3.80 11.44 -0.79
C LEU A 133 4.32 11.91 0.58
N ALA A 134 5.62 11.77 0.87
CA ALA A 134 6.23 12.20 2.11
C ALA A 134 5.97 13.69 2.48
N PRO A 135 6.10 14.69 1.58
CA PRO A 135 5.78 16.09 1.92
C PRO A 135 4.30 16.31 2.25
N ILE A 136 3.39 15.55 1.62
CA ILE A 136 1.95 15.61 1.92
C ILE A 136 1.70 15.09 3.34
N LEU A 137 2.34 13.97 3.71
CA LEU A 137 2.24 13.42 5.07
C LEU A 137 2.94 14.29 6.11
N HIS A 138 4.03 14.98 5.74
CA HIS A 138 4.67 15.98 6.59
C HIS A 138 3.71 17.14 6.91
N ALA A 139 3.04 17.68 5.89
CA ALA A 139 2.00 18.70 6.10
C ALA A 139 0.84 18.18 6.96
N ALA A 140 0.39 16.94 6.73
CA ALA A 140 -0.63 16.31 7.56
C ALA A 140 -0.19 16.19 9.03
N MET A 141 1.05 15.74 9.29
CA MET A 141 1.59 15.67 10.66
C MET A 141 1.60 17.05 11.34
N ILE A 142 1.95 18.12 10.62
CA ILE A 142 1.88 19.49 11.13
C ILE A 142 0.44 19.87 11.49
N LEU A 143 -0.53 19.56 10.62
CA LEU A 143 -1.95 19.81 10.90
C LEU A 143 -2.47 19.02 12.12
N PHE A 144 -1.88 17.85 12.40
CA PHE A 144 -2.15 17.06 13.60
C PHE A 144 -1.32 17.48 14.83
N GLY A 145 -0.60 18.61 14.77
CA GLY A 145 0.08 19.21 15.91
C GLY A 145 1.59 19.01 15.95
N ALA A 146 2.22 18.49 14.90
CA ALA A 146 3.69 18.46 14.82
C ALA A 146 4.26 19.89 14.73
N PRO A 147 5.47 20.14 15.25
CA PRO A 147 6.10 21.46 15.17
C PRO A 147 6.29 21.95 13.73
N LEU A 148 5.85 23.18 13.46
CA LEU A 148 5.84 23.77 12.10
C LEU A 148 7.20 24.37 11.71
N LEU A 149 7.85 25.11 12.62
CA LEU A 149 9.11 25.81 12.37
C LEU A 149 10.32 25.14 13.05
N THR A 150 10.10 24.50 14.20
CA THR A 150 11.15 23.73 14.88
C THR A 150 11.04 22.27 14.43
N HIS A 151 12.13 21.51 14.51
CA HIS A 151 12.12 20.07 14.22
C HIS A 151 11.62 19.67 12.82
N VAL A 152 11.70 20.56 11.82
CA VAL A 152 11.24 20.30 10.43
C VAL A 152 11.83 19.01 9.86
N SER A 153 13.14 18.82 9.98
CA SER A 153 13.82 17.60 9.53
C SER A 153 13.32 16.35 10.26
N HIS A 154 12.99 16.46 11.55
CA HIS A 154 12.48 15.34 12.33
C HIS A 154 11.11 14.91 11.81
N THR A 155 10.20 15.88 11.64
CA THR A 155 8.85 15.65 11.12
C THR A 155 8.90 15.11 9.69
N PHE A 156 9.74 15.67 8.83
CA PHE A 156 9.88 15.22 7.44
C PHE A 156 10.41 13.79 7.34
N LEU A 157 11.45 13.45 8.11
CA LEU A 157 12.00 12.08 8.12
C LEU A 157 11.04 11.07 8.74
N CYS A 158 10.28 11.47 9.76
CA CYS A 158 9.21 10.65 10.32
C CYS A 158 8.11 10.39 9.28
N ALA A 159 7.66 11.42 8.56
CA ALA A 159 6.70 11.29 7.47
C ALA A 159 7.22 10.43 6.31
N ALA A 160 8.52 10.53 5.99
CA ALA A 160 9.16 9.69 4.98
C ALA A 160 9.13 8.20 5.37
N HIS A 161 9.40 7.87 6.64
CA HIS A 161 9.26 6.49 7.14
C HIS A 161 7.82 6.00 7.09
N LEU A 162 6.86 6.82 7.54
CA LEU A 162 5.44 6.48 7.47
C LEU A 162 5.02 6.20 6.01
N SER A 163 5.41 7.06 5.07
CA SER A 163 5.12 6.87 3.64
C SER A 163 5.75 5.58 3.10
N LEU A 164 7.03 5.37 3.37
CA LEU A 164 7.79 4.25 2.84
C LEU A 164 7.29 2.90 3.36
N LEU A 165 6.86 2.83 4.61
CA LEU A 165 6.30 1.60 5.17
C LEU A 165 4.88 1.35 4.65
N THR A 166 4.04 2.38 4.61
CA THR A 166 2.59 2.20 4.38
C THR A 166 2.18 2.29 2.91
N SER A 167 2.73 3.25 2.17
CA SER A 167 2.24 3.64 0.85
C SER A 167 3.00 2.94 -0.27
N PHE A 168 4.31 2.73 -0.11
CA PHE A 168 5.11 2.01 -1.11
C PHE A 168 4.56 0.61 -1.46
N PRO A 169 4.21 -0.28 -0.50
CA PRO A 169 3.67 -1.60 -0.84
C PRO A 169 2.34 -1.52 -1.60
N LEU A 170 1.51 -0.52 -1.30
CA LEU A 170 0.24 -0.28 -1.99
C LEU A 170 0.45 0.21 -3.42
N PHE A 171 1.35 1.17 -3.63
CA PHE A 171 1.71 1.63 -4.98
C PHE A 171 2.33 0.50 -5.81
N TYR A 172 3.10 -0.40 -5.20
CA TYR A 172 3.71 -1.52 -5.91
C TYR A 172 2.68 -2.53 -6.43
N VAL A 173 1.65 -2.81 -5.63
CA VAL A 173 0.65 -3.83 -5.96
C VAL A 173 -0.51 -3.28 -6.78
N HIS A 174 -1.01 -2.10 -6.42
CA HIS A 174 -2.22 -1.53 -7.00
C HIS A 174 -1.96 -0.41 -7.99
N GLY A 175 -0.74 0.14 -8.04
CA GLY A 175 -0.45 1.33 -8.85
C GLY A 175 -1.29 2.53 -8.39
N ILE A 176 -1.78 3.31 -9.35
CA ILE A 176 -2.55 4.55 -9.12
C ILE A 176 -4.02 4.38 -9.58
N ASP A 177 -4.60 3.20 -9.38
CA ASP A 177 -6.01 2.97 -9.78
C ASP A 177 -6.97 3.70 -8.82
N PRO A 178 -7.70 4.73 -9.27
CA PRO A 178 -8.55 5.55 -8.40
C PRO A 178 -9.66 4.74 -7.71
N THR A 179 -10.11 3.66 -8.32
CA THR A 179 -11.16 2.80 -7.72
C THR A 179 -10.63 2.02 -6.51
N VAL A 180 -9.37 1.58 -6.55
CA VAL A 180 -8.71 0.95 -5.40
C VAL A 180 -8.48 1.98 -4.30
N TRP A 181 -7.92 3.15 -4.64
CA TRP A 181 -7.60 4.18 -3.66
C TRP A 181 -8.84 4.74 -2.96
N THR A 182 -9.95 4.94 -3.67
CA THR A 182 -11.23 5.33 -3.06
C THR A 182 -11.82 4.23 -2.18
N SER A 183 -11.65 2.97 -2.54
CA SER A 183 -12.07 1.83 -1.72
C SER A 183 -11.26 1.71 -0.43
N LEU A 184 -9.94 1.89 -0.50
CA LEU A 184 -9.03 1.91 0.65
C LEU A 184 -9.35 3.07 1.60
N ALA A 185 -9.54 4.27 1.05
CA ALA A 185 -9.90 5.47 1.82
C ALA A 185 -11.29 5.34 2.47
N GLY A 186 -12.22 4.64 1.80
CA GLY A 186 -13.56 4.39 2.31
C GLY A 186 -13.71 3.17 3.20
N PHE A 187 -12.62 2.48 3.59
CA PHE A 187 -12.64 1.25 4.39
C PHE A 187 -13.40 0.07 3.78
N LYS A 188 -13.64 0.09 2.47
CA LYS A 188 -14.39 -0.94 1.73
C LYS A 188 -13.52 -2.04 1.14
N ALA A 189 -12.21 -1.81 1.08
CA ALA A 189 -11.25 -2.77 0.57
C ALA A 189 -11.12 -3.98 1.52
N PRO A 190 -10.97 -5.21 0.99
CA PRO A 190 -10.67 -6.36 1.82
C PRO A 190 -9.33 -6.17 2.52
N LEU A 191 -9.23 -6.56 3.79
CA LEU A 191 -7.97 -6.52 4.51
C LEU A 191 -6.97 -7.54 3.94
N ASP A 192 -5.74 -7.07 3.76
CA ASP A 192 -4.56 -7.86 3.41
C ASP A 192 -3.33 -7.30 4.12
N GLU A 193 -2.14 -7.79 3.80
CA GLU A 193 -0.88 -7.33 4.40
C GLU A 193 -0.58 -5.85 4.14
N CYS A 194 -0.82 -5.38 2.92
CA CYS A 194 -0.49 -4.02 2.52
C CYS A 194 -1.47 -3.04 3.17
N TYR A 195 -2.76 -3.34 3.11
CA TYR A 195 -3.79 -2.49 3.69
C TYR A 195 -3.78 -2.55 5.22
N GLY A 196 -3.57 -3.73 5.81
CA GLY A 196 -3.37 -3.86 7.25
C GLY A 196 -2.14 -3.09 7.73
N GLY A 197 -1.04 -3.13 6.99
CA GLY A 197 0.16 -2.32 7.26
C GLY A 197 -0.10 -0.82 7.18
N LEU A 198 -0.89 -0.36 6.19
CA LEU A 198 -1.32 1.04 6.09
C LEU A 198 -2.10 1.46 7.34
N LEU A 199 -3.19 0.76 7.65
CA LEU A 199 -4.05 1.10 8.78
C LEU A 199 -3.29 1.04 10.11
N GLY A 200 -2.50 -0.01 10.29
CA GLY A 200 -1.67 -0.19 11.47
C GLY A 200 -0.61 0.91 11.62
N GLY A 201 0.07 1.29 10.53
CA GLY A 201 1.09 2.35 10.57
C GLY A 201 0.52 3.72 10.95
N PHE A 202 -0.64 4.09 10.38
CA PHE A 202 -1.32 5.35 10.73
C PHE A 202 -1.89 5.33 12.15
N LEU A 203 -2.58 4.24 12.54
CA LEU A 203 -3.09 4.10 13.90
C LEU A 203 -1.95 4.09 14.93
N GLY A 204 -0.86 3.41 14.61
CA GLY A 204 0.35 3.36 15.43
C GLY A 204 1.00 4.73 15.56
N ALA A 205 1.12 5.50 14.48
CA ALA A 205 1.61 6.89 14.52
C ALA A 205 0.75 7.75 15.46
N TRP A 206 -0.57 7.63 15.36
CA TRP A 206 -1.51 8.37 16.20
C TRP A 206 -1.40 7.96 17.69
N LEU A 207 -1.37 6.66 17.99
CA LEU A 207 -1.15 6.17 19.36
C LEU A 207 0.24 6.55 19.90
N GLY A 208 1.25 6.64 19.05
CA GLY A 208 2.58 7.11 19.39
C GLY A 208 2.62 8.57 19.84
N ALA A 209 1.58 9.36 19.58
CA ALA A 209 1.47 10.73 20.08
C ALA A 209 1.04 10.78 21.54
N VAL A 210 0.33 9.75 22.05
CA VAL A 210 -0.23 9.71 23.40
C VAL A 210 0.82 9.87 24.52
N PRO A 211 2.03 9.29 24.43
CA PRO A 211 3.04 9.47 25.47
C PRO A 211 3.66 10.87 25.53
N ILE A 212 3.52 11.69 24.49
CA ILE A 212 4.20 13.00 24.40
C ILE A 212 3.68 13.99 25.46
N PRO A 213 2.35 14.21 25.63
CA PRO A 213 1.83 15.13 26.63
C PRO A 213 1.98 14.66 28.08
N LEU A 214 2.28 13.37 28.28
CA LEU A 214 2.45 12.81 29.61
C LEU A 214 3.82 13.17 30.22
N ASP A 215 4.75 13.63 29.36
CA ASP A 215 6.03 14.28 29.66
C ASP A 215 6.69 13.80 30.95
N TRP A 216 7.08 12.53 30.97
CA TRP A 216 7.84 11.88 32.05
C TRP A 216 9.32 12.32 32.09
N ASP A 217 9.66 13.46 31.46
CA ASP A 217 11.02 13.98 31.30
C ASP A 217 12.00 12.92 30.74
N ARG A 218 11.53 12.09 29.79
CA ARG A 218 12.36 11.04 29.18
C ARG A 218 12.75 11.39 27.76
N GLU A 219 14.01 11.19 27.43
CA GLU A 219 14.55 11.40 26.08
C GLU A 219 13.78 10.63 25.00
N TRP A 220 13.29 9.42 25.32
CA TRP A 220 12.51 8.62 24.38
C TRP A 220 11.11 9.16 24.07
N GLN A 221 10.59 10.10 24.87
CA GLN A 221 9.30 10.76 24.64
C GLN A 221 9.39 11.95 23.68
N LYS A 222 10.60 12.43 23.40
CA LYS A 222 10.80 13.60 22.54
C LYS A 222 10.34 13.33 21.11
N TRP A 223 9.81 14.37 20.48
CA TRP A 223 9.43 14.32 19.07
C TRP A 223 10.65 13.97 18.18
N PRO A 224 10.56 13.00 17.25
CA PRO A 224 9.41 12.20 16.83
C PRO A 224 9.52 10.73 17.29
N VAL A 225 10.29 10.43 18.34
CA VAL A 225 10.72 9.08 18.69
C VAL A 225 9.53 8.15 18.94
N THR A 226 8.58 8.56 19.78
CA THR A 226 7.39 7.75 20.11
C THR A 226 6.47 7.54 18.92
N ILE A 227 6.34 8.54 18.05
CA ILE A 227 5.59 8.46 16.80
C ILE A 227 6.23 7.39 15.91
N LEU A 228 7.56 7.41 15.77
CA LEU A 228 8.27 6.45 14.94
C LEU A 228 8.15 5.03 15.50
N VAL A 229 8.25 4.84 16.82
CA VAL A 229 7.96 3.55 17.49
C VAL A 229 6.55 3.08 17.13
N GLY A 230 5.57 3.97 17.25
CA GLY A 230 4.17 3.73 16.89
C GLY A 230 4.01 3.32 15.43
N ILE A 231 4.63 4.04 14.49
CA ILE A 231 4.61 3.72 13.05
C ILE A 231 5.12 2.31 12.80
N TYR A 232 6.29 1.96 13.33
CA TYR A 232 6.90 0.65 13.09
C TYR A 232 6.10 -0.48 13.75
N ALA A 233 5.75 -0.33 15.03
CA ALA A 233 4.98 -1.34 15.75
C ALA A 233 3.58 -1.54 15.14
N GLY A 234 2.91 -0.44 14.79
CA GLY A 234 1.61 -0.43 14.13
C GLY A 234 1.67 -1.04 12.74
N TYR A 235 2.63 -0.65 11.90
CA TYR A 235 2.81 -1.23 10.57
C TYR A 235 3.04 -2.74 10.63
N LEU A 236 3.95 -3.19 11.50
CA LEU A 236 4.29 -4.61 11.64
C LEU A 236 3.08 -5.43 12.11
N SER A 237 2.41 -4.98 13.18
CA SER A 237 1.24 -5.67 13.73
C SER A 237 0.07 -5.67 12.74
N GLY A 238 -0.24 -4.52 12.14
CA GLY A 238 -1.28 -4.38 11.14
C GLY A 238 -1.04 -5.26 9.91
N ARG A 239 0.20 -5.33 9.43
CA ARG A 239 0.59 -6.21 8.34
C ARG A 239 0.42 -7.68 8.69
N ILE A 240 0.86 -8.11 9.88
CA ILE A 240 0.71 -9.51 10.34
C ILE A 240 -0.77 -9.87 10.49
N LEU A 241 -1.57 -9.02 11.13
CA LEU A 241 -3.00 -9.24 11.35
C LEU A 241 -3.78 -9.26 10.04
N GLY A 242 -3.53 -8.30 9.15
CA GLY A 242 -4.12 -8.24 7.81
C GLY A 242 -3.74 -9.44 6.95
N GLY A 243 -2.51 -9.93 7.09
CA GLY A 243 -2.02 -11.14 6.43
C GLY A 243 -2.62 -12.46 6.93
N THR A 244 -3.01 -12.53 8.20
CA THR A 244 -3.36 -13.80 8.86
C THR A 244 -4.83 -13.83 9.29
N LEU A 245 -5.14 -13.26 10.44
CA LEU A 245 -6.44 -13.37 11.11
C LEU A 245 -7.56 -12.58 10.40
N LEU A 246 -7.21 -11.46 9.78
CA LEU A 246 -8.17 -10.54 9.19
C LEU A 246 -8.23 -10.64 7.66
N TRP A 247 -7.52 -11.60 7.07
CA TRP A 247 -7.43 -11.74 5.62
C TRP A 247 -8.80 -11.80 4.93
N GLY A 248 -9.02 -10.90 3.98
CA GLY A 248 -10.23 -10.86 3.15
C GLY A 248 -11.48 -10.30 3.85
N LYS A 249 -11.40 -9.94 5.14
CA LYS A 249 -12.53 -9.30 5.84
C LYS A 249 -12.76 -7.90 5.30
N LYS A 250 -14.03 -7.49 5.26
CA LYS A 250 -14.50 -6.14 4.89
C LYS A 250 -15.36 -5.62 6.04
N PHE A 251 -15.39 -4.30 6.21
CA PHE A 251 -16.16 -3.62 7.25
C PHE A 251 -17.07 -2.56 6.62
#